data_AF-A0A961P844-F1
#
_entry.id   AF-A0A961P844-F1
#
_cell.length_a   1.000
_cell.length_b   1.000
_cell.length_c   1.000
_cell.angle_alpha   90.00
_cell.angle_beta   90.00
_cell.angle_gamma   90.00
#
_symmetry.space_group_name_H-M   'P 1'
#
loop_
_entity.id
_entity.type
_entity.pdbx_description
1 polymer ?
#
loop_
_entity_poly.entity_id
_entity_poly.type
_entity_poly.pdbx_seq_one_letter_code
_entity_poly.pdbx_strand_id
1 'polypeptide(L)' 'MSVRIDETDRKILIEMQRDASQSLDDIARAVGSSKTPVWNRIRKMKEAGVIGQQTVVLDAEALGFEACFFVLIRTS' A
#
# COMPACT_ATOMS: atom_id res chain seq x y z
N MET A 1 9.14 17.79 1.62
CA MET A 1 9.71 17.33 2.92
C MET A 1 9.89 15.82 2.81
N SER A 2 11.12 15.31 2.77
CA SER A 2 11.39 13.88 2.53
C SER A 2 11.19 13.09 3.82
N VAL A 3 10.17 12.22 3.85
CA VAL A 3 9.99 11.25 4.93
C VAL A 3 11.12 10.23 4.83
N ARG A 4 11.95 10.10 5.87
CA ARG A 4 13.01 9.09 5.89
C ARG A 4 12.41 7.74 6.24
N ILE A 5 12.41 6.82 5.29
CA ILE A 5 11.92 5.45 5.40
C ILE A 5 13.11 4.54 5.70
N ASP A 6 13.02 3.76 6.76
CA ASP A 6 14.02 2.74 7.09
C ASP A 6 13.67 1.35 6.51
N GLU A 7 14.52 0.37 6.76
CA GLU A 7 14.33 -0.99 6.23
C GLU A 7 13.06 -1.67 6.78
N THR A 8 12.72 -1.41 8.04
CA THR A 8 11.53 -1.97 8.68
C THR A 8 10.27 -1.36 8.10
N ASP A 9 10.26 -0.04 7.87
CA ASP A 9 9.17 0.65 7.18
C ASP A 9 8.95 0.07 5.78
N ARG A 10 10.03 -0.18 5.03
CA ARG A 10 9.95 -0.81 3.71
C ARG A 10 9.34 -2.22 3.79
N LYS A 11 9.73 -3.04 4.77
CA LYS A 11 9.15 -4.38 4.98
C LYS A 11 7.65 -4.30 5.29
N ILE A 12 7.23 -3.36 6.15
CA ILE A 12 5.81 -3.12 6.45
C ILE A 12 5.05 -2.75 5.17
N LEU A 13 5.58 -1.83 4.36
CA LEU A 13 4.95 -1.40 3.12
C LEU A 13 4.82 -2.54 2.09
N ILE A 14 5.84 -3.42 2.00
CA ILE A 14 5.79 -4.60 1.14
C ILE A 14 4.66 -5.54 1.59
N GLU A 15 4.56 -5.85 2.88
CA GLU A 15 3.48 -6.71 3.40
C GLU A 15 2.09 -6.10 3.15
N MET A 16 1.93 -4.78 3.38
CA MET A 16 0.67 -4.10 3.13
C MET A 16 0.30 -4.03 1.64
N GLN A 17 1.28 -3.85 0.74
CA GLN A 17 1.01 -3.86 -0.71
C GLN A 17 0.65 -5.25 -1.23
N ARG A 18 1.25 -6.29 -0.65
CA ARG A 18 0.91 -7.68 -0.93
C ARG A 18 -0.52 -8.00 -0.51
N ASP A 19 -0.88 -7.61 0.71
CA ASP A 19 -2.24 -7.77 1.23
C ASP A 19 -2.49 -6.76 2.38
N ALA A 20 -3.32 -5.76 2.09
CA ALA A 20 -3.68 -4.72 3.04
C ALA A 20 -4.74 -5.16 4.07
N SER A 21 -5.31 -6.36 3.93
CA SER A 21 -6.26 -6.94 4.89
C SER A 21 -5.58 -7.69 6.04
N GLN A 22 -4.27 -7.92 5.95
CA GLN A 22 -3.48 -8.58 7.00
C GLN A 22 -3.64 -7.87 8.35
N SER A 23 -3.69 -8.68 9.42
CA SER A 23 -3.72 -8.14 10.77
C SER A 23 -2.38 -7.49 11.11
N LEU A 24 -2.41 -6.50 12.02
CA LEU A 24 -1.17 -5.90 12.54
C LEU A 24 -0.26 -6.93 13.21
N ASP A 25 -0.82 -8.01 13.76
CA ASP A 25 -0.06 -9.08 14.39
C ASP A 25 0.70 -9.93 13.36
N ASP A 26 0.08 -10.19 12.20
CA ASP A 26 0.72 -10.93 11.11
C ASP A 26 1.80 -10.11 10.43
N ILE A 27 1.54 -8.82 10.17
CA ILE A 27 2.57 -7.89 9.66
C ILE A 27 3.73 -7.81 10.65
N ALA A 28 3.45 -7.69 11.95
CA ALA A 28 4.47 -7.64 12.98
C ALA A 28 5.34 -8.91 13.01
N ARG A 29 4.72 -10.09 12.91
CA ARG A 29 5.42 -11.37 12.81
C ARG A 29 6.29 -11.44 11.57
N ALA A 30 5.78 -11.00 10.41
CA ALA A 30 6.50 -11.03 9.13
C ALA A 30 7.74 -10.10 9.13
N VAL A 31 7.64 -8.93 9.77
CA VAL A 31 8.75 -7.95 9.82
C VAL A 31 9.67 -8.11 11.04
N GLY A 32 9.42 -9.11 11.89
CA GLY A 32 10.24 -9.37 13.09
C GLY A 32 10.10 -8.31 14.19
N SER A 33 8.91 -7.75 14.35
CA SER A 33 8.60 -6.70 15.34
C SER A 33 7.39 -7.08 16.20
N SER A 34 7.12 -6.31 17.26
CA SER A 34 5.83 -6.38 17.97
C SER A 34 4.79 -5.45 17.32
N LYS A 35 3.52 -5.64 17.69
CA LYS A 35 2.36 -4.92 17.15
C LYS A 35 2.45 -3.39 17.31
N THR A 36 2.80 -2.91 18.50
CA THR A 36 2.79 -1.48 18.83
C THR A 36 3.78 -0.65 17.99
N PRO A 37 5.05 -1.06 17.81
CA PRO A 37 5.97 -0.38 16.88
C PRO A 37 5.46 -0.35 15.43
N VAL A 38 4.92 -1.45 14.93
CA VAL A 38 4.38 -1.53 13.56
C VAL A 38 3.21 -0.56 13.39
N TRP A 39 2.28 -0.55 14.34
CA TRP A 39 1.16 0.39 14.33
C TRP A 39 1.63 1.85 14.33
N ASN A 40 2.60 2.20 15.18
CA ASN A 40 3.18 3.55 15.22
C ASN A 40 3.84 3.96 13.90
N ARG A 41 4.55 3.04 13.25
CA ARG A 41 5.18 3.28 11.95
C ARG A 41 4.16 3.49 10.84
N ILE A 42 3.14 2.62 10.76
CA ILE A 42 2.03 2.77 9.80
C ILE A 42 1.33 4.11 9.99
N ARG A 43 1.03 4.49 11.24
CA ARG A 43 0.40 5.78 11.56
C ARG A 43 1.25 6.95 11.09
N LYS A 44 2.54 6.98 11.41
CA LYS A 44 3.47 8.04 10.96
C LYS A 44 3.57 8.12 9.44
N MET A 45 3.64 6.99 8.75
CA MET A 45 3.69 6.94 7.28
C MET A 45 2.37 7.43 6.64
N LYS A 46 1.22 7.17 7.26
CA LYS A 46 -0.08 7.74 6.85
C LYS A 46 -0.13 9.25 7.07
N GLU A 47 0.21 9.72 8.28
CA GLU A 47 0.24 11.15 8.62
C GLU A 47 1.19 11.94 7.72
N ALA A 48 2.30 11.31 7.30
CA ALA A 48 3.27 11.91 6.42
C ALA A 48 2.95 11.77 4.91
N GLY A 49 1.80 11.18 4.56
CA GLY A 49 1.32 11.05 3.18
C GLY A 49 2.05 9.98 2.34
N VAL A 50 2.87 9.13 2.96
CA VAL A 50 3.51 7.99 2.25
C VAL A 50 2.49 6.92 1.91
N ILE A 51 1.60 6.62 2.87
CA ILE A 51 0.51 5.66 2.66
C ILE A 51 -0.71 6.45 2.19
N GLY A 52 -1.09 6.24 0.93
CA GLY A 52 -2.30 6.80 0.35
C GLY A 52 -3.57 6.02 0.70
N GLN A 53 -4.53 6.06 -0.22
CA GLN A 53 -5.80 5.36 -0.06
C GLN A 53 -5.61 3.84 -0.07
N GLN A 54 -6.29 3.15 0.85
CA GLN A 54 -6.50 1.71 0.78
C GLN A 54 -7.77 1.45 -0.04
N THR A 55 -7.66 0.64 -1.08
CA THR A 55 -8.74 0.37 -2.04
C THR A 55 -8.92 -1.12 -2.28
N VAL A 56 -10.07 -1.48 -2.86
CA VAL A 56 -10.34 -2.82 -3.37
C VAL A 56 -10.06 -2.80 -4.88
N VAL A 57 -9.30 -3.77 -5.36
CA VAL A 57 -9.11 -3.98 -6.81
C VAL A 57 -10.26 -4.84 -7.30
N LEU A 58 -11.02 -4.30 -8.26
CA LEU A 58 -12.15 -5.00 -8.86
C LEU A 58 -11.72 -5.64 -10.18
N ASP A 59 -12.30 -6.79 -10.47
CA ASP A 59 -12.18 -7.42 -11.79
C ASP A 59 -13.07 -6.69 -12.79
N ALA A 60 -12.46 -6.12 -13.82
CA ALA A 60 -13.18 -5.38 -14.85
C ALA A 60 -14.06 -6.29 -15.73
N GLU A 61 -13.59 -7.51 -16.04
CA GLU A 61 -14.30 -8.48 -16.89
C GLU A 61 -15.55 -8.99 -16.17
N ALA A 62 -15.43 -9.33 -14.89
CA ALA A 62 -16.56 -9.75 -14.05
C ALA A 62 -17.65 -8.66 -13.93
N LEU A 63 -17.28 -7.39 -14.13
CA LEU A 63 -18.20 -6.24 -14.13
C LEU A 63 -18.79 -5.92 -15.52
N GLY A 64 -18.42 -6.66 -16.57
CA GLY A 64 -18.89 -6.45 -17.93
C GLY A 64 -18.18 -5.33 -18.69
N PHE A 65 -16.99 -4.91 -18.24
CA PHE A 65 -16.16 -3.98 -19.01
C PHE A 65 -15.34 -4.76 -20.04
N GLU A 66 -15.72 -4.63 -21.31
CA GLU A 66 -15.19 -5.47 -22.39
C GLU A 66 -13.89 -4.94 -23.03
N ALA A 67 -13.50 -3.70 -22.74
CA ALA A 67 -12.31 -3.12 -23.36
C ALA A 67 -11.63 -2.04 -22.50
N CYS A 68 -10.30 -2.01 -22.59
CA CYS A 68 -9.45 -0.96 -22.04
C CYS A 68 -8.49 -0.49 -23.13
N PHE A 69 -8.44 0.83 -23.39
CA PHE A 69 -7.61 1.41 -24.44
C PHE A 69 -6.68 2.48 -23.87
N PHE A 70 -5.43 2.49 -24.31
CA PHE A 70 -4.53 3.62 -24.13
C PHE A 70 -4.52 4.45 -25.42
N VAL A 71 -4.89 5.72 -25.34
CA VAL A 71 -4.86 6.65 -26.49
C VAL A 71 -3.76 7.67 -26.28
N LEU A 72 -2.80 7.71 -27.21
CA LEU A 72 -1.72 8.70 -27.18
C LEU A 72 -2.12 9.89 -28.05
N ILE A 73 -2.23 11.09 -27.46
CA ILE A 73 -2.57 12.31 -28.18
C ILE A 73 -1.29 13.14 -28.37
N ARG A 74 -1.03 13.57 -29.60
CA ARG A 74 0.00 14.58 -29.91
C ARG A 74 -0.69 15.89 -30.22
N THR A 75 -0.44 16.91 -29.40
CA THR A 75 -0.85 18.29 -29.69
C THR A 75 0.27 19.02 -30.42
N SER A 76 -0.09 20.02 -31.24
CA SER A 76 0.83 20.91 -31.95
C SER A 76 1.69 21.73 -31.01
#